data_AF-A0A351NUQ3-F1
#
_entry.id   AF-A0A351NUQ3-F1
#
_cell.length_a   1.000
_cell.length_b   1.000
_cell.length_c   1.000
_cell.angle_alpha   90.00
_cell.angle_beta   90.00
_cell.angle_gamma   90.00
#
_symmetry.space_group_name_H-M   'P 1'
#
loop_
_entity.id
_entity.type
_entity.pdbx_description
1 polymer ?
#
loop_
_entity_poly.entity_id
_entity_poly.type
_entity_poly.pdbx_seq_one_letter_code
_entity_poly.pdbx_strand_id
1 'polypeptide(L)'
;VQQNGLSLQHIREQSADVATTAVQQNGLALLHVLNQTTEVCRTAIKQNPLAIQYSHNQPLDLCLLAVQKNGLALQFVRDPQFETCMSAVQQNGDALQFVRVFNHTTCLTAVRQDGMAIRHAAIQTPEICMAAVCQNGLALRYLYDEQQHNDLCLKAVQNNGNALQYVVNQTPEICLLAVQQKGDALRYVEQQNFQISLAAVKQDGLSLRYVVEQSDIICLAACHQNGMALNDVINQTHQIALASVENNGMALSLVATQTPEICLAAVRQNGLALIDVTYQNDDICLAAVQQNHRALIDVTDQTSCICITAVKKDGIALLSILHQTPEICRVAVEQSGEALQYVRDQSDVVCMIAVKQNGLALLYVRDQTPALCLAATSQNRDALTYIRDRNIYNICKQEIRRNKARDNHSSQAS
;
A
#
# COMPACT_ATOMS: atom_id res chain seq x y z
N VAL A 1 18.50 -33.55 -31.04
CA VAL A 1 18.05 -33.61 -29.62
C VAL A 1 18.69 -32.58 -28.69
N GLN A 2 19.97 -32.21 -28.85
CA GLN A 2 20.64 -31.27 -27.93
C GLN A 2 20.03 -29.85 -27.87
N GLN A 3 19.57 -29.31 -29.00
CA GLN A 3 18.92 -27.98 -29.05
C GLN A 3 17.40 -28.04 -28.82
N ASN A 4 16.78 -29.19 -29.10
CA ASN A 4 15.36 -29.44 -28.94
C ASN A 4 15.15 -30.95 -28.72
N GLY A 5 14.77 -31.34 -27.49
CA GLY A 5 14.59 -32.73 -27.08
C GLY A 5 13.45 -33.43 -27.82
N LEU A 6 12.39 -32.70 -28.20
CA LEU A 6 11.25 -33.25 -28.94
C LEU A 6 11.62 -33.68 -30.38
N SER A 7 12.76 -33.21 -30.91
CA SER A 7 13.27 -33.71 -32.20
C SER A 7 13.54 -35.23 -32.20
N LEU A 8 13.56 -35.88 -31.03
CA LEU A 8 13.67 -37.34 -30.90
C LEU A 8 12.60 -38.08 -31.71
N GLN A 9 11.41 -37.50 -31.90
CA GLN A 9 10.33 -38.10 -32.71
C GLN A 9 10.73 -38.41 -34.17
N HIS A 10 11.76 -37.72 -34.70
CA HIS A 10 12.24 -37.91 -36.07
C HIS A 10 13.46 -38.83 -36.17
N ILE A 11 13.95 -39.35 -35.04
CA ILE A 11 15.14 -40.21 -34.98
C ILE A 11 14.70 -41.68 -34.95
N ARG A 12 15.10 -42.43 -35.98
CA ARG A 12 14.76 -43.86 -36.13
C ARG A 12 15.59 -44.76 -35.20
N GLU A 13 16.87 -44.48 -35.06
CA GLU A 13 17.79 -45.24 -34.19
C GLU A 13 18.10 -44.44 -32.93
N GLN A 14 17.49 -44.84 -31.82
CA GLN A 14 17.61 -44.15 -30.54
C GLN A 14 18.55 -44.92 -29.62
N SER A 15 19.82 -44.53 -29.58
CA SER A 15 20.74 -45.05 -28.54
C SER A 15 20.33 -44.53 -27.16
N ALA A 16 20.81 -45.20 -26.10
CA ALA A 16 20.54 -44.78 -24.72
C ALA A 16 21.01 -43.35 -24.44
N ASP A 17 22.16 -42.94 -24.99
CA ASP A 17 22.71 -41.59 -24.83
C ASP A 17 21.87 -40.53 -25.56
N VAL A 18 21.38 -40.84 -26.76
CA VAL A 18 20.51 -39.94 -27.53
C VAL A 18 19.17 -39.76 -26.83
N ALA A 19 18.58 -40.84 -26.32
CA ALA A 19 17.35 -40.80 -25.53
C ALA A 19 17.55 -40.01 -24.23
N THR A 20 18.64 -40.27 -23.50
CA THR A 20 18.98 -39.57 -22.25
C THR A 20 19.18 -38.07 -22.49
N THR A 21 19.96 -37.71 -23.51
CA THR A 21 20.19 -36.31 -23.90
C THR A 21 18.89 -35.60 -24.27
N ALA A 22 17.99 -36.29 -24.99
CA ALA A 22 16.69 -35.74 -25.35
C ALA A 22 15.82 -35.44 -24.13
N VAL A 23 15.72 -36.38 -23.18
CA VAL A 23 14.89 -36.20 -21.97
C VAL A 23 15.51 -35.25 -20.95
N GLN A 24 16.85 -35.11 -20.93
CA GLN A 24 17.53 -34.07 -20.14
C GLN A 24 17.22 -32.67 -20.67
N GLN A 25 17.13 -32.53 -21.99
CA GLN A 25 16.76 -31.25 -22.61
C GLN A 25 15.27 -30.95 -22.39
N ASN A 26 14.40 -31.95 -22.58
CA ASN A 26 12.96 -31.85 -22.34
C ASN A 26 12.39 -33.19 -21.88
N GLY A 27 11.97 -33.29 -20.61
CA GLY A 27 11.49 -34.52 -20.00
C GLY A 27 10.26 -35.12 -20.69
N LEU A 28 9.44 -34.29 -21.37
CA LEU A 28 8.29 -34.79 -22.13
C LEU A 28 8.70 -35.53 -23.41
N ALA A 29 9.97 -35.43 -23.84
CA ALA A 29 10.51 -36.24 -24.93
C ALA A 29 10.45 -37.75 -24.62
N LEU A 30 10.18 -38.14 -23.36
CA LEU A 30 9.94 -39.53 -22.97
C LEU A 30 8.82 -40.19 -23.80
N LEU A 31 7.82 -39.41 -24.26
CA LEU A 31 6.76 -39.88 -25.18
C LEU A 31 7.32 -40.51 -26.46
N HIS A 32 8.47 -40.04 -26.94
CA HIS A 32 9.09 -40.49 -28.19
C HIS A 32 10.22 -41.50 -27.98
N VAL A 33 10.53 -41.87 -26.73
CA VAL A 33 11.57 -42.85 -26.41
C VAL A 33 11.05 -44.26 -26.68
N LEU A 34 11.67 -44.96 -27.63
CA LEU A 34 11.28 -46.31 -28.02
C LEU A 34 11.63 -47.36 -26.95
N ASN A 35 12.83 -47.26 -26.37
CA ASN A 35 13.30 -48.16 -25.32
C ASN A 35 13.48 -47.40 -23.99
N GLN A 36 12.46 -47.47 -23.15
CA GLN A 36 12.40 -46.75 -21.88
C GLN A 36 13.09 -47.54 -20.75
N THR A 37 14.39 -47.30 -20.56
CA THR A 37 15.09 -47.80 -19.37
C THR A 37 14.68 -47.01 -18.12
N THR A 38 14.83 -47.62 -16.94
CA THR A 38 14.53 -46.96 -15.67
C THR A 38 15.31 -45.65 -15.50
N GLU A 39 16.57 -45.59 -15.96
CA GLU A 39 17.39 -44.38 -15.83
C GLU A 39 16.96 -43.26 -16.78
N VAL A 40 16.56 -43.59 -18.02
CA VAL A 40 15.98 -42.60 -18.95
C VAL A 40 14.67 -42.06 -18.39
N CYS A 41 13.79 -42.93 -17.86
CA CYS A 41 12.55 -42.51 -17.20
C CYS A 41 12.84 -41.62 -15.98
N ARG A 42 13.77 -42.03 -15.12
CA ARG A 42 14.18 -41.25 -13.93
C ARG A 42 14.70 -39.88 -14.32
N THR A 43 15.54 -39.81 -15.36
CA THR A 43 16.11 -38.56 -15.86
C THR A 43 15.03 -37.65 -16.43
N ALA A 44 14.10 -38.20 -17.21
CA ALA A 44 12.95 -37.49 -17.74
C ALA A 44 12.08 -36.89 -16.62
N ILE A 45 11.75 -37.70 -15.60
CA ILE A 45 10.91 -37.29 -14.45
C ILE A 45 11.64 -36.26 -13.58
N LYS A 46 12.96 -36.40 -13.37
CA LYS A 46 13.76 -35.40 -12.65
C LYS A 46 13.68 -34.03 -13.31
N GLN A 47 13.67 -34.00 -14.65
CA GLN A 47 13.57 -32.80 -15.46
C GLN A 47 12.14 -32.24 -15.48
N ASN A 48 11.15 -33.08 -15.77
CA ASN A 48 9.73 -32.74 -15.74
C ASN A 48 8.92 -33.88 -15.08
N PRO A 49 8.39 -33.67 -13.87
CA PRO A 49 7.64 -34.70 -13.14
C PRO A 49 6.43 -35.27 -13.88
N LEU A 50 5.81 -34.48 -14.77
CA LEU A 50 4.65 -34.92 -15.56
C LEU A 50 5.04 -35.91 -16.67
N ALA A 51 6.34 -36.10 -16.95
CA ALA A 51 6.81 -37.11 -17.87
C ALA A 51 6.41 -38.54 -17.45
N ILE A 52 6.08 -38.76 -16.16
CA ILE A 52 5.58 -40.04 -15.66
C ILE A 52 4.38 -40.57 -16.48
N GLN A 53 3.58 -39.68 -17.09
CA GLN A 53 2.46 -40.05 -17.96
C GLN A 53 2.87 -40.90 -19.17
N TYR A 54 4.09 -40.71 -19.65
CA TYR A 54 4.64 -41.41 -20.81
C TYR A 54 5.48 -42.63 -20.42
N SER A 55 5.68 -42.88 -19.13
CA SER A 55 6.46 -44.03 -18.67
C SER A 55 5.67 -45.32 -18.83
N HIS A 56 6.21 -46.30 -19.55
CA HIS A 56 5.55 -47.59 -19.79
C HIS A 56 5.38 -48.38 -18.48
N ASN A 57 6.37 -48.34 -17.59
CA ASN A 57 6.34 -48.99 -16.28
C ASN A 57 6.54 -47.94 -15.17
N GLN A 58 5.66 -47.96 -14.16
CA GLN A 58 5.62 -46.97 -13.10
C GLN A 58 5.87 -47.65 -11.73
N PRO A 59 7.12 -48.08 -11.45
CA PRO A 59 7.47 -48.60 -10.13
C PRO A 59 7.34 -47.49 -9.07
N LEU A 60 7.16 -47.91 -7.82
CA LEU A 60 6.92 -47.03 -6.68
C LEU A 60 7.95 -45.89 -6.57
N ASP A 61 9.23 -46.16 -6.81
CA ASP A 61 10.30 -45.16 -6.70
C ASP A 61 10.23 -44.06 -7.77
N LEU A 62 9.78 -44.39 -8.99
CA LEU A 62 9.54 -43.38 -10.04
C LEU A 62 8.26 -42.58 -9.76
N CYS A 63 7.22 -43.24 -9.27
CA CYS A 63 5.98 -42.57 -8.83
C CYS A 63 6.28 -41.58 -7.71
N LEU A 64 7.00 -42.01 -6.66
CA LEU A 64 7.42 -41.16 -5.54
C LEU A 64 8.27 -39.99 -6.02
N LEU A 65 9.25 -40.23 -6.89
CA LEU A 65 10.09 -39.18 -7.46
C LEU A 65 9.25 -38.11 -8.20
N ALA A 66 8.24 -38.53 -8.95
CA ALA A 66 7.36 -37.62 -9.67
C ALA A 66 6.53 -36.77 -8.69
N VAL A 67 5.82 -37.41 -7.76
CA VAL A 67 4.89 -36.70 -6.86
C VAL A 67 5.59 -35.85 -5.81
N GLN A 68 6.79 -36.24 -5.37
CA GLN A 68 7.61 -35.43 -4.45
C GLN A 68 8.10 -34.12 -5.11
N LYS A 69 8.26 -34.10 -6.44
CA LYS A 69 8.62 -32.88 -7.18
C LYS A 69 7.39 -32.07 -7.59
N ASN A 70 6.28 -32.73 -7.91
CA ASN A 70 5.00 -32.10 -8.24
C ASN A 70 3.85 -33.05 -7.84
N GLY A 71 3.13 -32.73 -6.77
CA GLY A 71 2.05 -33.58 -6.24
C GLY A 71 0.93 -33.84 -7.25
N LEU A 72 0.69 -32.90 -8.19
CA LEU A 72 -0.30 -33.07 -9.25
C LEU A 72 0.14 -34.09 -10.33
N ALA A 73 1.39 -34.56 -10.31
CA ALA A 73 1.81 -35.69 -11.13
C ALA A 73 1.05 -36.97 -10.77
N LEU A 74 0.41 -37.04 -9.60
CA LEU A 74 -0.45 -38.15 -9.18
C LEU A 74 -1.54 -38.48 -10.21
N GLN A 75 -2.05 -37.48 -10.93
CA GLN A 75 -3.05 -37.67 -12.00
C GLN A 75 -2.62 -38.67 -13.09
N PHE A 76 -1.30 -38.83 -13.27
CA PHE A 76 -0.70 -39.67 -14.31
C PHE A 76 -0.18 -41.01 -13.78
N VAL A 77 -0.33 -41.27 -12.47
CA VAL A 77 0.02 -42.55 -11.85
C VAL A 77 -1.14 -43.52 -12.06
N ARG A 78 -0.89 -44.66 -12.72
CA ARG A 78 -1.96 -45.61 -13.12
C ARG A 78 -2.56 -46.35 -11.94
N ASP A 79 -1.73 -46.75 -10.98
CA ASP A 79 -2.13 -47.47 -9.77
C ASP A 79 -1.45 -46.84 -8.54
N PRO A 80 -1.99 -45.71 -8.04
CA PRO A 80 -1.34 -44.96 -6.98
C PRO A 80 -1.50 -45.69 -5.64
N GLN A 81 -0.37 -46.18 -5.12
CA GLN A 81 -0.30 -46.78 -3.78
C GLN A 81 -0.43 -45.71 -2.69
N PHE A 82 -0.75 -46.15 -1.47
CA PHE A 82 -0.92 -45.27 -0.31
C PHE A 82 0.26 -44.31 -0.12
N GLU A 83 1.50 -44.80 -0.18
CA GLU A 83 2.71 -43.97 -0.01
C GLU A 83 2.86 -42.90 -1.09
N THR A 84 2.47 -43.21 -2.32
CA THR A 84 2.47 -42.25 -3.44
C THR A 84 1.40 -41.19 -3.24
N CYS A 85 0.19 -41.58 -2.88
CA CYS A 85 -0.89 -40.65 -2.54
C CYS A 85 -0.49 -39.73 -1.38
N MET A 86 0.08 -40.29 -0.30
CA MET A 86 0.53 -39.53 0.86
C MET A 86 1.63 -38.53 0.50
N SER A 87 2.65 -38.95 -0.24
CA SER A 87 3.72 -38.06 -0.70
C SER A 87 3.18 -36.94 -1.60
N ALA A 88 2.19 -37.25 -2.45
CA ALA A 88 1.55 -36.27 -3.32
C ALA A 88 0.77 -35.20 -2.53
N VAL A 89 -0.10 -35.61 -1.59
CA VAL A 89 -0.92 -34.66 -0.82
C VAL A 89 -0.11 -33.87 0.21
N GLN A 90 1.00 -34.42 0.70
CA GLN A 90 1.96 -33.68 1.53
C GLN A 90 2.68 -32.59 0.74
N GLN A 91 2.94 -32.85 -0.55
CA GLN A 91 3.59 -31.88 -1.44
C GLN A 91 2.60 -30.81 -1.91
N ASN A 92 1.37 -31.22 -2.26
CA ASN A 92 0.30 -30.35 -2.71
C ASN A 92 -1.06 -30.96 -2.36
N GLY A 93 -1.82 -30.32 -1.47
CA GLY A 93 -3.11 -30.78 -0.97
C GLY A 93 -4.14 -30.99 -2.08
N ASP A 94 -4.09 -30.20 -3.16
CA ASP A 94 -4.96 -30.37 -4.34
C ASP A 94 -4.72 -31.69 -5.08
N ALA A 95 -3.62 -32.40 -4.83
CA ALA A 95 -3.42 -33.75 -5.34
C ALA A 95 -4.49 -34.74 -4.81
N LEU A 96 -5.22 -34.38 -3.74
CA LEU A 96 -6.33 -35.18 -3.21
C LEU A 96 -7.38 -35.50 -4.28
N GLN A 97 -7.58 -34.62 -5.27
CA GLN A 97 -8.51 -34.85 -6.38
C GLN A 97 -8.20 -36.11 -7.22
N PHE A 98 -6.95 -36.59 -7.20
CA PHE A 98 -6.50 -37.77 -7.95
C PHE A 98 -6.37 -39.02 -7.08
N VAL A 99 -6.68 -38.93 -5.78
CA VAL A 99 -6.70 -40.07 -4.87
C VAL A 99 -7.96 -40.89 -5.14
N ARG A 100 -7.80 -42.19 -5.44
CA ARG A 100 -8.92 -43.09 -5.73
C ARG A 100 -9.53 -43.73 -4.47
N VAL A 101 -8.68 -44.03 -3.49
CA VAL A 101 -9.09 -44.67 -2.24
C VAL A 101 -8.92 -43.66 -1.11
N PHE A 102 -10.05 -43.09 -0.69
CA PHE A 102 -10.08 -42.11 0.38
C PHE A 102 -9.92 -42.79 1.73
N ASN A 103 -9.05 -42.23 2.56
CA ASN A 103 -8.94 -42.58 3.96
C ASN A 103 -8.74 -41.32 4.79
N HIS A 104 -9.04 -41.42 6.09
CA HIS A 104 -8.96 -40.31 7.03
C HIS A 104 -7.60 -39.61 6.99
N THR A 105 -6.50 -40.39 7.01
CA THR A 105 -5.13 -39.85 7.07
C THR A 105 -4.77 -39.05 5.82
N THR A 106 -5.11 -39.53 4.63
CA THR A 106 -4.83 -38.84 3.37
C THR A 106 -5.64 -37.54 3.27
N CYS A 107 -6.93 -37.56 3.58
CA CYS A 107 -7.76 -36.35 3.60
C CYS A 107 -7.26 -35.34 4.63
N LEU A 108 -6.99 -35.78 5.87
CA LEU A 108 -6.50 -34.92 6.94
C LEU A 108 -5.14 -34.28 6.60
N THR A 109 -4.24 -35.05 5.97
CA THR A 109 -2.94 -34.54 5.54
C THR A 109 -3.08 -33.51 4.43
N ALA A 110 -3.96 -33.77 3.45
CA ALA A 110 -4.24 -32.84 2.37
C ALA A 110 -4.78 -31.50 2.89
N VAL A 111 -5.77 -31.52 3.78
CA VAL A 111 -6.39 -30.28 4.31
C VAL A 111 -5.47 -29.50 5.26
N ARG A 112 -4.56 -30.20 5.96
CA ARG A 112 -3.51 -29.55 6.75
C ARG A 112 -2.49 -28.84 5.87
N GLN A 113 -2.23 -29.36 4.67
CA GLN A 113 -1.34 -28.74 3.69
C GLN A 113 -2.05 -27.55 3.02
N ASP A 114 -3.25 -27.77 2.48
CA ASP A 114 -4.13 -26.75 1.90
C ASP A 114 -5.58 -26.96 2.34
N GLY A 115 -6.14 -26.04 3.13
CA GLY A 115 -7.50 -26.13 3.65
C GLY A 115 -8.56 -26.16 2.54
N MET A 116 -8.26 -25.61 1.34
CA MET A 116 -9.15 -25.71 0.18
C MET A 116 -9.22 -27.12 -0.41
N ALA A 117 -8.25 -28.00 -0.13
CA ALA A 117 -8.25 -29.38 -0.60
C ALA A 117 -9.48 -30.17 -0.12
N ILE A 118 -10.17 -29.70 0.93
CA ILE A 118 -11.42 -30.28 1.42
C ILE A 118 -12.48 -30.39 0.32
N ARG A 119 -12.45 -29.53 -0.71
CA ARG A 119 -13.34 -29.61 -1.88
C ARG A 119 -13.25 -30.93 -2.64
N HIS A 120 -12.15 -31.67 -2.46
CA HIS A 120 -11.91 -32.98 -3.04
C HIS A 120 -12.05 -34.12 -2.03
N ALA A 121 -12.32 -33.83 -0.76
CA ALA A 121 -12.44 -34.84 0.28
C ALA A 121 -13.83 -35.49 0.26
N ALA A 122 -13.88 -36.79 -0.08
CA ALA A 122 -15.10 -37.58 0.04
C ALA A 122 -15.50 -37.86 1.50
N ILE A 123 -14.56 -37.75 2.44
CA ILE A 123 -14.76 -38.00 3.87
C ILE A 123 -14.54 -36.69 4.62
N GLN A 124 -15.60 -36.22 5.30
CA GLN A 124 -15.60 -34.99 6.10
C GLN A 124 -15.90 -35.31 7.56
N THR A 125 -14.91 -35.86 8.28
CA THR A 125 -15.03 -36.03 9.74
C THR A 125 -14.90 -34.67 10.43
N PRO A 126 -15.41 -34.51 11.67
CA PRO A 126 -15.23 -33.28 12.43
C PRO A 126 -13.76 -32.83 12.54
N GLU A 127 -12.81 -33.76 12.68
CA GLU A 127 -11.37 -33.45 12.71
C GLU A 127 -10.88 -32.89 11.38
N ILE A 128 -11.26 -33.49 10.24
CA ILE A 128 -10.88 -33.04 8.90
C ILE A 128 -11.48 -31.65 8.62
N CYS A 129 -12.77 -31.47 8.91
CA CYS A 129 -13.46 -30.19 8.74
C CYS A 129 -12.82 -29.08 9.58
N MET A 130 -12.53 -29.36 10.86
CA MET A 130 -11.87 -28.42 11.76
C MET A 130 -10.47 -28.06 11.27
N ALA A 131 -9.68 -29.06 10.84
CA ALA A 131 -8.35 -28.83 10.28
C ALA A 131 -8.40 -27.94 9.03
N ALA A 132 -9.38 -28.17 8.14
CA ALA A 132 -9.57 -27.37 6.93
C ALA A 132 -9.88 -25.90 7.24
N VAL A 133 -10.84 -25.62 8.14
CA VAL A 133 -11.18 -24.22 8.48
C VAL A 133 -10.11 -23.52 9.32
N CYS A 134 -9.37 -24.26 10.14
CA CYS A 134 -8.21 -23.72 10.86
C CYS A 134 -7.08 -23.33 9.89
N GLN A 135 -6.90 -24.09 8.82
CA GLN A 135 -5.92 -23.75 7.78
C GLN A 135 -6.41 -22.55 6.94
N ASN A 136 -7.68 -22.57 6.49
CA ASN A 136 -8.29 -21.48 5.73
C ASN A 136 -9.79 -21.40 6.02
N GLY A 137 -10.22 -20.29 6.65
CA GLY A 137 -11.63 -20.10 7.05
C GLY A 137 -12.64 -20.20 5.89
N LEU A 138 -12.23 -19.92 4.64
CA LEU A 138 -13.10 -20.05 3.46
C LEU A 138 -13.39 -21.51 3.08
N ALA A 139 -12.69 -22.47 3.69
CA ALA A 139 -12.94 -23.91 3.49
C ALA A 139 -14.36 -24.31 3.88
N LEU A 140 -15.00 -23.49 4.73
CA LEU A 140 -16.40 -23.63 5.10
C LEU A 140 -17.34 -23.79 3.89
N ARG A 141 -17.02 -23.12 2.77
CA ARG A 141 -17.78 -23.21 1.49
C ARG A 141 -17.97 -24.63 0.98
N TYR A 142 -17.02 -25.52 1.27
CA TYR A 142 -16.98 -26.88 0.72
C TYR A 142 -17.43 -27.94 1.73
N LEU A 143 -17.83 -27.53 2.93
CA LEU A 143 -18.35 -28.45 3.92
C LEU A 143 -19.82 -28.77 3.66
N TYR A 144 -20.23 -29.99 3.97
CA TYR A 144 -21.65 -30.32 4.04
C TYR A 144 -22.31 -29.54 5.17
N ASP A 145 -23.56 -29.11 4.97
CA ASP A 145 -24.32 -28.31 5.94
C ASP A 145 -24.38 -28.99 7.33
N GLU A 146 -24.47 -30.32 7.35
CA GLU A 146 -24.47 -31.15 8.56
C GLU A 146 -23.18 -31.05 9.38
N GLN A 147 -22.06 -30.61 8.77
CA GLN A 147 -20.77 -30.41 9.46
C GLN A 147 -20.61 -28.99 10.00
N GLN A 148 -21.49 -28.05 9.63
CA GLN A 148 -21.44 -26.66 10.06
C GLN A 148 -22.03 -26.45 11.45
N HIS A 149 -21.33 -26.96 12.46
CA HIS A 149 -21.66 -26.72 13.86
C HIS A 149 -21.13 -25.36 14.31
N ASN A 150 -21.73 -24.80 15.37
CA ASN A 150 -21.42 -23.44 15.85
C ASN A 150 -19.92 -23.20 16.07
N ASP A 151 -19.23 -24.07 16.81
CA ASP A 151 -17.78 -23.95 17.09
C ASP A 151 -16.92 -23.91 15.81
N LEU A 152 -17.32 -24.69 14.80
CA LEU A 152 -16.62 -24.75 13.52
C LEU A 152 -16.83 -23.45 12.73
N CYS A 153 -18.06 -22.93 12.68
CA CYS A 153 -18.37 -21.65 12.07
C CYS A 153 -17.64 -20.50 12.78
N LEU A 154 -17.63 -20.49 14.12
CA LEU A 154 -16.87 -19.51 14.92
C LEU A 154 -15.38 -19.57 14.58
N LYS A 155 -14.79 -20.77 14.52
CA LYS A 155 -13.38 -20.93 14.14
C LYS A 155 -13.11 -20.43 12.71
N ALA A 156 -14.01 -20.72 11.77
CA ALA A 156 -13.89 -20.28 10.39
C ALA A 156 -13.91 -18.75 10.27
N VAL A 157 -14.87 -18.06 10.90
CA VAL A 157 -14.97 -16.59 10.85
C VAL A 157 -13.87 -15.91 11.65
N GLN A 158 -13.39 -16.52 12.75
CA GLN A 158 -12.24 -16.05 13.49
C GLN A 158 -10.97 -16.03 12.61
N ASN A 159 -10.80 -17.05 11.76
CA ASN A 159 -9.68 -17.13 10.83
C ASN A 159 -9.87 -16.19 9.62
N ASN A 160 -11.10 -16.09 9.10
CA ASN A 160 -11.44 -15.20 8.00
C ASN A 160 -12.90 -14.71 8.11
N GLY A 161 -13.12 -13.43 8.41
CA GLY A 161 -14.46 -12.86 8.61
C GLY A 161 -15.37 -13.00 7.37
N ASN A 162 -14.79 -13.07 6.16
CA ASN A 162 -15.55 -13.32 4.93
C ASN A 162 -16.13 -14.74 4.86
N ALA A 163 -15.67 -15.68 5.69
CA ALA A 163 -16.26 -17.02 5.79
C ALA A 163 -17.74 -16.97 6.20
N LEU A 164 -18.21 -15.87 6.82
CA LEU A 164 -19.60 -15.65 7.16
C LEU A 164 -20.54 -15.86 5.96
N GLN A 165 -20.10 -15.53 4.74
CA GLN A 165 -20.87 -15.75 3.51
C GLN A 165 -21.30 -17.21 3.29
N TYR A 166 -20.58 -18.17 3.89
CA TYR A 166 -20.83 -19.61 3.71
C TYR A 166 -21.45 -20.27 4.94
N VAL A 167 -21.74 -19.51 6.00
CA VAL A 167 -22.39 -20.01 7.21
C VAL A 167 -23.88 -20.22 6.92
N VAL A 168 -24.35 -21.47 7.04
CA VAL A 168 -25.75 -21.83 6.78
C VAL A 168 -26.70 -21.25 7.84
N ASN A 169 -26.31 -21.34 9.11
CA ASN A 169 -27.13 -20.87 10.24
C ASN A 169 -26.37 -19.79 11.00
N GLN A 170 -26.63 -18.52 10.66
CA GLN A 170 -25.98 -17.38 11.29
C GLN A 170 -26.56 -17.13 12.70
N THR A 171 -25.69 -17.15 13.71
CA THR A 171 -26.02 -16.68 15.05
C THR A 171 -25.47 -15.26 15.26
N PRO A 172 -26.07 -14.45 16.16
CA PRO A 172 -25.53 -13.13 16.47
C PRO A 172 -24.06 -13.16 16.90
N GLU A 173 -23.63 -14.23 17.58
CA GLU A 173 -22.23 -14.42 17.99
C GLU A 173 -21.29 -14.63 16.79
N ILE A 174 -21.67 -15.49 15.84
CA ILE A 174 -20.89 -15.73 14.61
C ILE A 174 -20.80 -14.43 13.79
N CYS A 175 -21.93 -13.74 13.61
CA CYS A 175 -21.97 -12.45 12.90
C CYS A 175 -21.09 -11.40 13.58
N LEU A 176 -21.21 -11.27 14.91
CA LEU A 176 -20.44 -10.30 15.68
C LEU A 176 -18.93 -10.58 15.58
N LEU A 177 -18.52 -11.84 15.73
CA LEU A 177 -17.13 -12.24 15.60
C LEU A 177 -16.60 -11.98 14.19
N ALA A 178 -17.40 -12.26 13.15
CA ALA A 178 -17.03 -12.01 11.76
C ALA A 178 -16.79 -10.51 11.49
N VAL A 179 -17.69 -9.62 11.92
CA VAL A 179 -17.53 -8.17 11.70
C VAL A 179 -16.45 -7.55 12.56
N GLN A 180 -16.16 -8.11 13.74
CA GLN A 180 -15.01 -7.70 14.56
C GLN A 180 -13.68 -8.13 13.94
N GLN A 181 -13.66 -9.25 13.21
CA GLN A 181 -12.49 -9.68 12.46
C GLN A 181 -12.29 -8.83 11.19
N LYS A 182 -13.39 -8.54 10.48
CA LYS A 182 -13.42 -7.72 9.26
C LYS A 182 -14.77 -7.03 9.11
N GLY A 183 -14.81 -5.71 9.29
CA GLY A 183 -16.04 -4.90 9.29
C GLY A 183 -16.89 -5.12 8.04
N ASP A 184 -16.23 -5.24 6.89
CA ASP A 184 -16.88 -5.50 5.60
C ASP A 184 -17.65 -6.82 5.51
N ALA A 185 -17.41 -7.77 6.43
CA ALA A 185 -18.22 -8.97 6.55
C ALA A 185 -19.70 -8.66 6.86
N LEU A 186 -20.02 -7.44 7.32
CA LEU A 186 -21.39 -6.96 7.55
C LEU A 186 -22.29 -7.17 6.32
N ARG A 187 -21.73 -7.09 5.11
CA ARG A 187 -22.45 -7.33 3.85
C ARG A 187 -23.05 -8.74 3.71
N TYR A 188 -22.58 -9.69 4.52
CA TYR A 188 -23.06 -11.08 4.53
C TYR A 188 -23.97 -11.38 5.71
N VAL A 189 -24.19 -10.43 6.63
CA VAL A 189 -25.10 -10.60 7.77
C VAL A 189 -26.54 -10.53 7.28
N GLU A 190 -27.29 -11.63 7.45
CA GLU A 190 -28.70 -11.69 7.02
C GLU A 190 -29.63 -10.86 7.91
N GLN A 191 -29.40 -10.90 9.22
CA GLN A 191 -30.20 -10.20 10.23
C GLN A 191 -29.30 -9.28 11.05
N GLN A 192 -29.21 -8.02 10.59
CA GLN A 192 -28.42 -7.01 11.30
C GLN A 192 -29.14 -6.55 12.57
N ASN A 193 -28.36 -6.24 13.60
CA ASN A 193 -28.82 -5.55 14.78
C ASN A 193 -27.83 -4.45 15.16
N PHE A 194 -28.23 -3.59 16.08
CA PHE A 194 -27.43 -2.45 16.51
C PHE A 194 -25.99 -2.83 16.93
N GLN A 195 -25.81 -3.93 17.67
CA GLN A 195 -24.49 -4.33 18.16
C GLN A 195 -23.58 -4.79 17.02
N ILE A 196 -24.10 -5.58 16.08
CA ILE A 196 -23.34 -6.07 14.92
C ILE A 196 -22.95 -4.89 14.01
N SER A 197 -23.91 -4.02 13.67
CA SER A 197 -23.63 -2.85 12.82
C SER A 197 -22.65 -1.89 13.48
N LEU A 198 -22.80 -1.62 14.79
CA LEU A 198 -21.86 -0.78 15.53
C LEU A 198 -20.46 -1.39 15.61
N ALA A 199 -20.36 -2.70 15.82
CA ALA A 199 -19.07 -3.38 15.85
C ALA A 199 -18.36 -3.34 14.49
N ALA A 200 -19.11 -3.52 13.41
CA ALA A 200 -18.60 -3.44 12.04
C ALA A 200 -17.99 -2.06 11.75
N VAL A 201 -18.73 -0.98 12.00
CA VAL A 201 -18.23 0.39 11.69
C VAL A 201 -17.11 0.84 12.62
N LYS A 202 -17.04 0.30 13.85
CA LYS A 202 -15.90 0.53 14.75
C LYS A 202 -14.64 -0.20 14.27
N GLN A 203 -14.80 -1.32 13.58
CA GLN A 203 -13.69 -2.06 12.98
C GLN A 203 -13.21 -1.40 11.69
N ASP A 204 -14.14 -1.09 10.78
CA ASP A 204 -13.92 -0.37 9.52
C ASP A 204 -15.07 0.62 9.28
N GLY A 205 -14.80 1.93 9.39
CA GLY A 205 -15.80 2.98 9.24
C GLY A 205 -16.48 2.98 7.88
N LEU A 206 -15.79 2.50 6.83
CA LEU A 206 -16.36 2.40 5.48
C LEU A 206 -17.40 1.29 5.35
N SER A 207 -17.46 0.35 6.30
CA SER A 207 -18.51 -0.66 6.35
C SER A 207 -19.91 -0.06 6.65
N LEU A 208 -20.00 1.24 6.96
CA LEU A 208 -21.27 1.98 7.04
C LEU A 208 -22.14 1.80 5.79
N ARG A 209 -21.52 1.65 4.59
CA ARG A 209 -22.21 1.35 3.33
C ARG A 209 -23.08 0.10 3.35
N TYR A 210 -22.83 -0.83 4.28
CA TYR A 210 -23.58 -2.07 4.41
C TYR A 210 -24.59 -2.05 5.57
N VAL A 211 -24.63 -0.97 6.36
CA VAL A 211 -25.58 -0.82 7.47
C VAL A 211 -26.97 -0.56 6.90
N VAL A 212 -27.93 -1.44 7.23
CA VAL A 212 -29.33 -1.29 6.78
C VAL A 212 -30.02 -0.15 7.51
N GLU A 213 -29.93 -0.12 8.85
CA GLU A 213 -30.56 0.88 9.70
C GLU A 213 -29.51 1.79 10.34
N GLN A 214 -29.37 3.00 9.80
CA GLN A 214 -28.41 3.99 10.29
C GLN A 214 -28.99 4.78 11.46
N SER A 215 -28.27 4.79 12.58
CA SER A 215 -28.52 5.70 13.71
C SER A 215 -27.37 6.68 13.84
N ASP A 216 -27.60 7.84 14.45
CA ASP A 216 -26.56 8.84 14.69
C ASP A 216 -25.35 8.24 15.42
N ILE A 217 -25.57 7.31 16.36
CA ILE A 217 -24.49 6.63 17.09
C ILE A 217 -23.61 5.79 16.14
N ILE A 218 -24.22 5.05 15.21
CA ILE A 218 -23.49 4.23 14.22
C ILE A 218 -22.75 5.16 13.24
N CYS A 219 -23.42 6.19 12.72
CA CYS A 219 -22.80 7.15 11.79
C CYS A 219 -21.63 7.90 12.43
N LEU A 220 -21.79 8.37 13.67
CA LEU A 220 -20.71 9.02 14.44
C LEU A 220 -19.56 8.05 14.70
N ALA A 221 -19.85 6.80 15.08
CA ALA A 221 -18.81 5.80 15.27
C ALA A 221 -18.03 5.53 13.97
N ALA A 222 -18.72 5.42 12.84
CA ALA A 222 -18.11 5.25 11.52
C ALA A 222 -17.23 6.45 11.14
N CYS A 223 -17.73 7.67 11.29
CA CYS A 223 -17.03 8.91 10.92
C CYS A 223 -15.83 9.20 11.84
N HIS A 224 -15.93 8.87 13.13
CA HIS A 224 -14.78 8.92 14.04
C HIS A 224 -13.71 7.89 13.71
N GLN A 225 -14.08 6.73 13.16
CA GLN A 225 -13.12 5.71 12.72
C GLN A 225 -12.46 6.14 11.40
N ASN A 226 -13.24 6.62 10.44
CA ASN A 226 -12.79 7.12 9.14
C ASN A 226 -13.72 8.24 8.65
N GLY A 227 -13.19 9.47 8.57
CA GLY A 227 -13.97 10.64 8.16
C GLY A 227 -14.60 10.54 6.77
N MET A 228 -14.06 9.71 5.88
CA MET A 228 -14.64 9.45 4.56
C MET A 228 -15.91 8.60 4.60
N ALA A 229 -16.23 7.96 5.72
CA ALA A 229 -17.50 7.27 5.92
C ALA A 229 -18.71 8.21 5.77
N LEU A 230 -18.50 9.54 5.85
CA LEU A 230 -19.52 10.55 5.58
C LEU A 230 -20.21 10.35 4.22
N ASN A 231 -19.50 9.81 3.23
CA ASN A 231 -20.04 9.52 1.90
C ASN A 231 -21.24 8.55 1.95
N ASP A 232 -21.24 7.64 2.93
CA ASP A 232 -22.24 6.58 3.05
C ASP A 232 -23.32 6.94 4.11
N VAL A 233 -23.27 8.14 4.70
CA VAL A 233 -24.27 8.65 5.66
C VAL A 233 -25.51 9.16 4.92
N ILE A 234 -26.67 8.57 5.20
CA ILE A 234 -27.95 8.96 4.57
C ILE A 234 -28.43 10.33 5.10
N ASN A 235 -28.39 10.51 6.41
CA ASN A 235 -28.84 11.74 7.08
C ASN A 235 -27.66 12.43 7.77
N GLN A 236 -27.04 13.39 7.08
CA GLN A 236 -25.90 14.14 7.63
C GLN A 236 -26.38 15.19 8.63
N THR A 237 -26.27 14.90 9.93
CA THR A 237 -26.45 15.91 10.98
C THR A 237 -25.19 16.77 11.12
N HIS A 238 -25.33 17.95 11.72
CA HIS A 238 -24.19 18.83 12.01
C HIS A 238 -23.08 18.11 12.79
N GLN A 239 -23.45 17.30 13.79
CA GLN A 239 -22.50 16.56 14.61
C GLN A 239 -21.75 15.49 13.82
N ILE A 240 -22.44 14.77 12.92
CA ILE A 240 -21.80 13.76 12.06
C ILE A 240 -20.81 14.43 11.11
N ALA A 241 -21.24 15.48 10.41
CA ALA A 241 -20.37 16.21 9.47
C ALA A 241 -19.14 16.81 10.19
N LEU A 242 -19.33 17.39 11.37
CA LEU A 242 -18.23 17.94 12.18
C LEU A 242 -17.24 16.83 12.58
N ALA A 243 -17.75 15.72 13.12
CA ALA A 243 -16.92 14.57 13.49
C ALA A 243 -16.10 14.02 12.29
N SER A 244 -16.70 13.98 11.10
CA SER A 244 -16.03 13.53 9.87
C SER A 244 -14.86 14.43 9.50
N VAL A 245 -15.04 15.75 9.50
CA VAL A 245 -13.99 16.69 9.10
C VAL A 245 -12.90 16.85 10.16
N GLU A 246 -13.25 16.69 11.44
CA GLU A 246 -12.28 16.63 12.54
C GLU A 246 -11.40 15.38 12.46
N ASN A 247 -11.94 14.26 11.97
CA ASN A 247 -11.15 13.06 11.68
C ASN A 247 -10.32 13.21 10.39
N ASN A 248 -10.92 13.68 9.29
CA ASN A 248 -10.28 13.89 8.00
C ASN A 248 -10.80 15.19 7.34
N GLY A 249 -9.98 16.24 7.29
CA GLY A 249 -10.39 17.55 6.77
C GLY A 249 -10.84 17.51 5.30
N MET A 250 -10.34 16.55 4.51
CA MET A 250 -10.75 16.39 3.11
C MET A 250 -12.18 15.84 2.97
N ALA A 251 -12.78 15.32 4.05
CA ALA A 251 -14.19 14.94 4.07
C ALA A 251 -15.12 16.15 3.88
N LEU A 252 -14.60 17.39 3.95
CA LEU A 252 -15.37 18.60 3.65
C LEU A 252 -16.02 18.57 2.26
N SER A 253 -15.34 17.96 1.28
CA SER A 253 -15.89 17.71 -0.07
C SER A 253 -17.19 16.89 -0.08
N LEU A 254 -17.47 16.13 0.98
CA LEU A 254 -18.65 15.27 1.14
C LEU A 254 -19.75 15.91 2.01
N VAL A 255 -19.48 17.08 2.62
CA VAL A 255 -20.42 17.75 3.52
C VAL A 255 -21.53 18.41 2.69
N ALA A 256 -22.77 17.96 2.89
CA ALA A 256 -23.92 18.48 2.16
C ALA A 256 -24.30 19.92 2.55
N THR A 257 -24.07 20.32 3.80
CA THR A 257 -24.35 21.68 4.28
C THR A 257 -23.19 22.18 5.13
N GLN A 258 -22.40 23.08 4.55
CA GLN A 258 -21.23 23.66 5.21
C GLN A 258 -21.64 24.80 6.16
N THR A 259 -21.20 24.71 7.41
CA THR A 259 -21.23 25.83 8.37
C THR A 259 -19.82 26.40 8.54
N PRO A 260 -19.67 27.67 8.98
CA PRO A 260 -18.34 28.20 9.29
C PRO A 260 -17.56 27.36 10.29
N GLU A 261 -18.25 26.74 11.26
CA GLU A 261 -17.66 25.83 12.24
C GLU A 261 -17.08 24.57 11.58
N ILE A 262 -17.85 23.90 10.71
CA ILE A 262 -17.39 22.71 9.97
C ILE A 262 -16.22 23.07 9.05
N CYS A 263 -16.32 24.16 8.28
CA CYS A 263 -15.23 24.60 7.42
C CYS A 263 -13.96 24.90 8.22
N LEU A 264 -14.10 25.58 9.36
CA LEU A 264 -12.98 25.93 10.22
C LEU A 264 -12.33 24.68 10.83
N ALA A 265 -13.13 23.70 11.27
CA ALA A 265 -12.64 22.41 11.75
C ALA A 265 -11.88 21.66 10.66
N ALA A 266 -12.44 21.60 9.44
CA ALA A 266 -11.82 20.94 8.29
C ALA A 266 -10.45 21.54 7.93
N VAL A 267 -10.35 22.87 7.78
CA VAL A 267 -9.08 23.52 7.40
C VAL A 267 -8.05 23.52 8.54
N ARG A 268 -8.49 23.47 9.80
CA ARG A 268 -7.59 23.28 10.95
C ARG A 268 -7.03 21.86 11.01
N GLN A 269 -7.80 20.86 10.58
CA GLN A 269 -7.35 19.49 10.46
C GLN A 269 -6.37 19.36 9.28
N ASN A 270 -6.76 19.85 8.10
CA ASN A 270 -5.96 19.87 6.87
C ASN A 270 -6.19 21.17 6.09
N GLY A 271 -5.19 22.05 6.04
CA GLY A 271 -5.31 23.37 5.42
C GLY A 271 -5.66 23.31 3.92
N LEU A 272 -5.35 22.20 3.24
CA LEU A 272 -5.72 22.00 1.84
C LEU A 272 -7.22 21.75 1.62
N ALA A 273 -7.98 21.46 2.68
CA ALA A 273 -9.44 21.38 2.59
C ALA A 273 -10.08 22.73 2.21
N LEU A 274 -9.32 23.83 2.22
CA LEU A 274 -9.80 25.14 1.75
C LEU A 274 -10.33 25.09 0.32
N ILE A 275 -9.81 24.19 -0.53
CA ILE A 275 -10.27 23.99 -1.90
C ILE A 275 -11.77 23.65 -1.98
N ASP A 276 -12.31 22.97 -0.97
CA ASP A 276 -13.71 22.55 -0.91
C ASP A 276 -14.61 23.52 -0.14
N VAL A 277 -14.05 24.62 0.40
CA VAL A 277 -14.83 25.64 1.13
C VAL A 277 -15.62 26.50 0.16
N THR A 278 -16.94 26.41 0.24
CA THR A 278 -17.87 27.15 -0.65
C THR A 278 -17.97 28.64 -0.35
N TYR A 279 -17.84 29.03 0.92
CA TYR A 279 -17.84 30.42 1.37
C TYR A 279 -16.61 30.70 2.23
N GLN A 280 -15.66 31.42 1.66
CA GLN A 280 -14.43 31.80 2.31
C GLN A 280 -14.59 33.14 3.07
N ASN A 281 -14.09 33.18 4.30
CA ASN A 281 -13.90 34.40 5.07
C ASN A 281 -12.46 34.42 5.61
N ASP A 282 -12.04 35.58 6.14
CA ASP A 282 -10.67 35.77 6.63
C ASP A 282 -10.28 34.73 7.68
N ASP A 283 -11.18 34.38 8.61
CA ASP A 283 -10.89 33.43 9.69
C ASP A 283 -10.58 32.02 9.15
N ILE A 284 -11.39 31.53 8.21
CA ILE A 284 -11.20 30.22 7.57
C ILE A 284 -9.91 30.24 6.73
N CYS A 285 -9.71 31.27 5.92
CA CYS A 285 -8.51 31.40 5.09
C CYS A 285 -7.24 31.49 5.94
N LEU A 286 -7.25 32.30 7.01
CA LEU A 286 -6.13 32.42 7.95
C LEU A 286 -5.83 31.09 8.63
N ALA A 287 -6.86 30.38 9.12
CA ALA A 287 -6.69 29.07 9.73
C ALA A 287 -6.08 28.06 8.74
N ALA A 288 -6.56 28.04 7.49
CA ALA A 288 -6.05 27.17 6.44
C ALA A 288 -4.56 27.42 6.14
N VAL A 289 -4.17 28.68 5.87
CA VAL A 289 -2.76 29.02 5.56
C VAL A 289 -1.84 28.85 6.76
N GLN A 290 -2.34 29.06 7.98
CA GLN A 290 -1.58 28.84 9.19
C GLN A 290 -1.30 27.34 9.43
N GLN A 291 -2.24 26.47 9.06
CA GLN A 291 -2.08 25.02 9.07
C GLN A 291 -1.11 24.60 7.97
N ASN A 292 -1.37 24.99 6.72
CA ASN A 292 -0.54 24.70 5.55
C ASN A 292 -0.48 25.91 4.61
N HIS A 293 0.70 26.52 4.48
CA HIS A 293 0.92 27.70 3.65
C HIS A 293 0.52 27.50 2.18
N ARG A 294 0.53 26.26 1.67
CA ARG A 294 0.14 25.95 0.29
C ARG A 294 -1.33 26.20 0.02
N ALA A 295 -2.18 26.20 1.05
CA ALA A 295 -3.60 26.55 0.93
C ALA A 295 -3.82 27.96 0.37
N LEU A 296 -2.80 28.84 0.40
CA LEU A 296 -2.87 30.17 -0.18
C LEU A 296 -3.25 30.15 -1.67
N ILE A 297 -2.96 29.06 -2.39
CA ILE A 297 -3.34 28.90 -3.79
C ILE A 297 -4.87 28.89 -3.99
N ASP A 298 -5.61 28.41 -3.00
CA ASP A 298 -7.06 28.27 -3.02
C ASP A 298 -7.78 29.47 -2.38
N VAL A 299 -7.04 30.46 -1.85
CA VAL A 299 -7.61 31.69 -1.28
C VAL A 299 -8.11 32.59 -2.40
N THR A 300 -9.43 32.85 -2.41
CA THR A 300 -10.10 33.68 -3.43
C THR A 300 -9.77 35.17 -3.30
N ASP A 301 -9.79 35.71 -2.08
CA ASP A 301 -9.37 37.10 -1.79
C ASP A 301 -8.11 37.11 -0.92
N GLN A 302 -6.97 37.35 -1.57
CA GLN A 302 -5.66 37.35 -0.92
C GLN A 302 -5.39 38.69 -0.19
N THR A 303 -6.02 38.86 0.97
CA THR A 303 -5.75 40.04 1.81
C THR A 303 -4.29 40.09 2.26
N SER A 304 -3.80 41.29 2.57
CA SER A 304 -2.42 41.46 3.08
C SER A 304 -2.17 40.64 4.35
N CYS A 305 -3.19 40.49 5.22
CA CYS A 305 -3.08 39.70 6.44
C CYS A 305 -2.87 38.20 6.14
N ILE A 306 -3.68 37.64 5.22
CA ILE A 306 -3.57 36.23 4.81
C ILE A 306 -2.21 35.97 4.14
N CYS A 307 -1.81 36.84 3.20
CA CYS A 307 -0.52 36.75 2.52
C CYS A 307 0.66 36.78 3.49
N ILE A 308 0.69 37.76 4.40
CA ILE A 308 1.75 37.89 5.41
C ILE A 308 1.79 36.65 6.31
N THR A 309 0.63 36.12 6.70
CA THR A 309 0.55 34.90 7.52
C THR A 309 1.14 33.69 6.79
N ALA A 310 0.82 33.52 5.51
CA ALA A 310 1.35 32.44 4.69
C ALA A 310 2.88 32.54 4.51
N VAL A 311 3.43 33.71 4.18
CA VAL A 311 4.89 33.87 4.01
C VAL A 311 5.67 33.78 5.33
N LYS A 312 5.04 34.16 6.46
CA LYS A 312 5.62 33.91 7.79
C LYS A 312 5.71 32.42 8.11
N LYS A 313 4.76 31.62 7.61
CA LYS A 313 4.78 30.17 7.76
C LYS A 313 5.86 29.54 6.88
N ASP A 314 5.95 29.96 5.62
CA ASP A 314 7.00 29.55 4.67
C ASP A 314 7.17 30.61 3.57
N GLY A 315 8.38 31.16 3.44
CA GLY A 315 8.69 32.21 2.47
C GLY A 315 8.46 31.79 1.01
N ILE A 316 8.44 30.48 0.70
CA ILE A 316 8.10 29.97 -0.63
C ILE A 316 6.65 30.30 -1.02
N ALA A 317 5.75 30.52 -0.04
CA ALA A 317 4.37 30.93 -0.29
C ALA A 317 4.26 32.22 -1.12
N LEU A 318 5.33 33.04 -1.16
CA LEU A 318 5.43 34.22 -2.01
C LEU A 318 5.17 33.92 -3.49
N LEU A 319 5.49 32.71 -3.95
CA LEU A 319 5.20 32.23 -5.31
C LEU A 319 3.70 32.27 -5.64
N SER A 320 2.85 31.94 -4.67
CA SER A 320 1.39 31.84 -4.85
C SER A 320 0.65 33.16 -4.66
N ILE A 321 1.37 34.26 -4.36
CA ILE A 321 0.76 35.58 -4.13
C ILE A 321 0.52 36.30 -5.46
N LEU A 322 -0.74 36.68 -5.71
CA LEU A 322 -1.15 37.40 -6.92
C LEU A 322 -0.58 38.82 -6.96
N HIS A 323 -0.67 39.56 -5.86
CA HIS A 323 -0.20 40.94 -5.75
C HIS A 323 0.83 41.10 -4.64
N GLN A 324 2.12 41.06 -5.03
CA GLN A 324 3.23 41.22 -4.10
C GLN A 324 3.41 42.70 -3.73
N THR A 325 3.26 43.04 -2.45
CA THR A 325 3.60 44.37 -1.92
C THR A 325 5.03 44.37 -1.35
N PRO A 326 5.69 45.54 -1.23
CA PRO A 326 7.02 45.62 -0.62
C PRO A 326 7.08 45.02 0.78
N GLU A 327 5.99 45.17 1.56
CA GLU A 327 5.89 44.61 2.90
C GLU A 327 5.82 43.07 2.88
N ILE A 328 5.01 42.48 2.00
CA ILE A 328 4.94 41.01 1.88
C ILE A 328 6.29 40.44 1.41
N CYS A 329 6.90 41.05 0.39
CA CYS A 329 8.22 40.65 -0.10
C CYS A 329 9.27 40.73 1.01
N ARG A 330 9.27 41.82 1.78
CA ARG A 330 10.16 42.00 2.93
C ARG A 330 9.99 40.89 3.95
N VAL A 331 8.77 40.63 4.40
CA VAL A 331 8.50 39.57 5.40
C VAL A 331 8.90 38.19 4.86
N ALA A 332 8.66 37.90 3.58
CA ALA A 332 9.06 36.63 2.97
C ALA A 332 10.58 36.42 2.99
N VAL A 333 11.37 37.44 2.61
CA VAL A 333 12.84 37.34 2.60
C VAL A 333 13.47 37.41 4.00
N GLU A 334 12.79 38.07 4.96
CA GLU A 334 13.15 38.00 6.38
C GLU A 334 12.97 36.58 6.93
N GLN A 335 11.92 35.88 6.51
CA GLN A 335 11.68 34.48 6.89
C GLN A 335 12.67 33.52 6.21
N SER A 336 12.86 33.64 4.89
CA SER A 336 13.80 32.84 4.10
C SER A 336 14.39 33.67 2.97
N GLY A 337 15.69 33.93 3.00
CA GLY A 337 16.38 34.72 1.98
C GLY A 337 16.30 34.10 0.59
N GLU A 338 16.10 32.78 0.49
CA GLU A 338 15.87 32.08 -0.78
C GLU A 338 14.53 32.45 -1.43
N ALA A 339 13.57 32.99 -0.67
CA ALA A 339 12.31 33.52 -1.21
C ALA A 339 12.53 34.68 -2.19
N LEU A 340 13.72 35.31 -2.18
CA LEU A 340 14.11 36.34 -3.15
C LEU A 340 13.95 35.87 -4.60
N GLN A 341 14.09 34.57 -4.85
CA GLN A 341 13.89 33.99 -6.19
C GLN A 341 12.46 34.20 -6.73
N TYR A 342 11.47 34.36 -5.84
CA TYR A 342 10.06 34.55 -6.18
C TYR A 342 9.61 36.01 -6.13
N VAL A 343 10.49 36.94 -5.74
CA VAL A 343 10.20 38.39 -5.72
C VAL A 343 10.16 38.91 -7.17
N ARG A 344 9.01 39.43 -7.59
CA ARG A 344 8.83 39.97 -8.96
C ARG A 344 9.55 41.30 -9.14
N ASP A 345 9.43 42.20 -8.16
CA ASP A 345 10.11 43.49 -8.16
C ASP A 345 11.15 43.57 -7.04
N GLN A 346 12.43 43.48 -7.40
CA GLN A 346 13.55 43.40 -6.47
C GLN A 346 14.10 44.80 -6.17
N SER A 347 13.67 45.40 -5.05
CA SER A 347 14.29 46.63 -4.56
C SER A 347 15.60 46.35 -3.83
N ASP A 348 16.50 47.35 -3.79
CA ASP A 348 17.76 47.26 -3.04
C ASP A 348 17.55 46.88 -1.57
N VAL A 349 16.45 47.36 -0.96
CA VAL A 349 16.10 47.05 0.43
C VAL A 349 15.77 45.58 0.59
N VAL A 350 14.88 45.02 -0.26
CA VAL A 350 14.49 43.60 -0.20
C VAL A 350 15.70 42.70 -0.50
N CYS A 351 16.50 43.03 -1.50
CA CYS A 351 17.74 42.31 -1.82
C CYS A 351 18.73 42.34 -0.65
N MET A 352 18.92 43.49 -0.01
CA MET A 352 19.84 43.64 1.12
C MET A 352 19.40 42.82 2.32
N ILE A 353 18.09 42.78 2.60
CA ILE A 353 17.53 41.95 3.67
C ILE A 353 17.76 40.46 3.36
N ALA A 354 17.45 40.03 2.14
CA ALA A 354 17.63 38.64 1.71
C ALA A 354 19.08 38.15 1.85
N VAL A 355 20.06 38.92 1.37
CA VAL A 355 21.48 38.51 1.44
C VAL A 355 22.07 38.59 2.85
N LYS A 356 21.51 39.45 3.72
CA LYS A 356 21.88 39.48 5.13
C LYS A 356 21.27 38.32 5.91
N GLN A 357 20.10 37.84 5.50
CA GLN A 357 19.46 36.65 6.07
C GLN A 357 20.19 35.38 5.63
N ASN A 358 20.43 35.22 4.33
CA ASN A 358 21.17 34.11 3.72
C ASN A 358 22.05 34.63 2.57
N GLY A 359 23.36 34.64 2.75
CA GLY A 359 24.32 35.17 1.77
C GLY A 359 24.26 34.47 0.42
N LEU A 360 23.83 33.19 0.37
CA LEU A 360 23.64 32.46 -0.89
C LEU A 360 22.46 32.98 -1.71
N ALA A 361 21.54 33.75 -1.11
CA ALA A 361 20.47 34.44 -1.84
C ALA A 361 21.00 35.41 -2.91
N LEU A 362 22.29 35.78 -2.86
CA LEU A 362 22.97 36.53 -3.91
C LEU A 362 22.83 35.89 -5.30
N LEU A 363 22.71 34.56 -5.37
CA LEU A 363 22.40 33.83 -6.60
C LEU A 363 21.16 34.38 -7.32
N TYR A 364 20.14 34.78 -6.55
CA TYR A 364 18.84 35.24 -7.04
C TYR A 364 18.74 36.75 -7.23
N VAL A 365 19.77 37.53 -6.84
CA VAL A 365 19.80 38.98 -7.08
C VAL A 365 19.99 39.26 -8.57
N ARG A 366 19.07 40.03 -9.17
CA ARG A 366 19.17 40.41 -10.59
C ARG A 366 20.25 41.46 -10.82
N ASP A 367 20.21 42.55 -10.05
CA ASP A 367 21.14 43.68 -10.13
C ASP A 367 22.12 43.68 -8.94
N GLN A 368 23.33 43.17 -9.19
CA GLN A 368 24.36 43.01 -8.17
C GLN A 368 25.16 44.31 -7.95
N THR A 369 24.84 45.04 -6.88
CA THR A 369 25.65 46.21 -6.46
C THR A 369 26.84 45.79 -5.60
N PRO A 370 27.94 46.58 -5.54
CA PRO A 370 29.07 46.30 -4.67
C PRO A 370 28.66 46.13 -3.20
N ALA A 371 27.69 46.93 -2.73
CA ALA A 371 27.18 46.87 -1.37
C ALA A 371 26.46 45.53 -1.09
N LEU A 372 25.61 45.05 -2.01
CA LEU A 372 24.93 43.77 -1.89
C LEU A 372 25.92 42.59 -1.90
N CYS A 373 26.87 42.59 -2.82
CA CYS A 373 27.88 41.53 -2.92
C CYS A 373 28.80 41.48 -1.69
N LEU A 374 29.20 42.63 -1.15
CA LEU A 374 29.98 42.71 0.09
C LEU A 374 29.17 42.20 1.29
N ALA A 375 27.90 42.58 1.40
CA ALA A 375 27.03 42.09 2.46
C ALA A 375 26.83 40.56 2.39
N ALA A 376 26.54 40.03 1.19
CA ALA A 376 26.36 38.61 0.95
C ALA A 376 27.62 37.80 1.29
N THR A 377 28.79 38.23 0.80
CA THR A 377 30.07 37.53 1.04
C THR A 377 30.58 37.65 2.47
N SER A 378 30.16 38.70 3.19
CA SER A 378 30.42 38.83 4.63
C SER A 378 29.55 37.89 5.45
N GLN A 379 28.30 37.66 5.02
CA GLN A 379 27.38 36.72 5.65
C GLN A 379 27.78 35.26 5.36
N ASN A 380 28.03 34.93 4.09
CA ASN A 380 28.49 33.61 3.64
C ASN A 380 29.54 33.76 2.53
N ARG A 381 30.77 33.31 2.81
CA ARG A 381 31.90 33.42 1.88
C ARG A 381 31.67 32.68 0.56
N ASP A 382 30.86 31.62 0.57
CA ASP A 382 30.54 30.84 -0.64
C ASP A 382 29.70 31.64 -1.64
N ALA A 383 29.03 32.70 -1.19
CA ALA A 383 28.34 33.65 -2.06
C ALA A 383 29.27 34.30 -3.10
N LEU A 384 30.59 34.30 -2.86
CA LEU A 384 31.60 34.79 -3.81
C LEU A 384 31.49 34.08 -5.18
N THR A 385 31.03 32.82 -5.19
CA THR A 385 30.83 32.03 -6.41
C THR A 385 29.72 32.56 -7.32
N TYR A 386 28.79 33.35 -6.77
CA TYR A 386 27.62 33.86 -7.49
C TYR A 386 27.77 35.31 -7.98
N ILE A 387 28.91 35.97 -7.74
CA ILE A 387 29.18 37.31 -8.25
C ILE A 387 29.50 37.25 -9.74
N ARG A 388 28.71 37.96 -10.55
CA ARG A 388 28.84 37.95 -12.03
C ARG A 388 29.84 38.98 -12.55
N ASP A 389 29.93 40.14 -11.89
CA ASP A 389 30.86 41.20 -12.29
C ASP A 389 32.27 40.96 -11.74
N ARG A 390 33.28 40.99 -12.62
CA ARG A 390 34.68 40.69 -12.28
C ARG A 390 35.32 41.72 -11.35
N ASN A 391 34.94 42.99 -11.47
CA ASN A 391 35.46 44.06 -10.60
C ASN A 391 34.89 43.90 -9.19
N ILE A 392 33.58 43.70 -9.07
CA ILE A 392 32.91 43.45 -7.79
C ILE A 392 33.46 42.18 -7.13
N TYR A 393 33.69 41.13 -7.90
CA TYR A 393 34.32 39.89 -7.42
C TYR A 393 35.69 40.14 -6.79
N ASN A 394 36.55 40.90 -7.47
CA ASN A 394 37.89 41.21 -6.96
C ASN A 394 37.83 42.06 -5.68
N ILE A 395 36.90 43.02 -5.60
CA ILE A 395 36.67 43.84 -4.41
C ILE A 395 36.28 42.94 -3.23
N CYS A 396 35.27 42.09 -3.39
CA CYS A 396 34.80 41.19 -2.33
C CYS A 396 35.90 40.19 -1.92
N LYS A 397 36.65 39.63 -2.88
CA LYS A 397 37.76 38.71 -2.61
C LYS A 397 38.89 39.36 -1.81
N GLN A 398 39.23 40.61 -2.09
CA GLN A 398 40.22 41.36 -1.31
C GLN A 398 39.72 41.60 0.12
N GLU A 399 38.45 41.94 0.29
CA GLU A 399 37.88 42.21 1.62
C GLU A 399 37.80 40.94 2.49
N ILE A 400 37.43 39.79 1.91
CA ILE A 400 37.49 38.49 2.59
C ILE A 400 38.91 38.17 3.05
N ARG A 401 39.94 38.44 2.21
CA ARG A 401 41.36 38.23 2.56
C ARG A 401 41.80 39.14 3.71
N ARG A 402 41.38 40.42 3.71
CA ARG A 402 41.68 41.37 4.78
C ARG A 402 41.05 40.95 6.10
N ASN A 403 39.79 40.52 6.10
CA ASN A 403 39.11 40.05 7.30
C ASN A 403 39.76 38.78 7.86
N LYS A 404 40.14 37.82 7.01
CA LYS A 404 40.92 36.65 7.44
C LYS A 404 42.27 37.01 8.06
N ALA A 405 42.97 38.02 7.54
CA ALA A 405 44.22 38.50 8.12
C ALA A 405 44.02 39.18 9.49
N ARG A 406 42.91 39.92 9.67
CA ARG A 406 42.52 40.52 10.96
C ARG A 406 42.19 39.46 12.01
N ASP A 407 41.40 38.45 11.64
CA ASP A 407 41.01 37.35 12.54
C ASP A 407 42.22 36.50 12.97
N ASN A 408 43.21 36.32 12.09
CA ASN A 408 44.45 35.61 12.39
C ASN A 408 45.41 36.42 13.28
N HIS A 409 45.38 37.76 13.21
CA HIS A 409 46.18 38.61 14.09
C HIS A 409 45.54 38.79 15.48
N SER A 410 44.21 38.79 15.59
CA SER A 410 43.53 38.82 16.89
C SER A 410 43.65 37.51 17.67
N SER A 411 43.75 36.36 17.00
CA SER A 411 43.95 35.05 17.61
C SER A 411 45.41 34.71 17.97
N GLN A 412 46.39 35.49 17.50
CA GLN A 412 47.81 35.41 17.92
C GLN A 412 48.16 36.40 19.04
N ALA A 413 47.25 37.32 19.37
CA ALA A 413 47.42 38.36 20.39
C ALA A 413 46.65 38.07 21.70
N SER A 414 46.01 36.91 21.79
CA SER A 414 45.30 36.35 22.95
C SER A 414 45.90 35.00 23.28
#